data_AF-A0A0D8XFV0-F1
#
_entry.id   AF-A0A0D8XFV0-F1
#
_cell.length_a   1.000
_cell.length_b   1.000
_cell.length_c   1.000
_cell.angle_alpha   90.00
_cell.angle_beta   90.00
_cell.angle_gamma   90.00
#
_symmetry.space_group_name_H-M   'P 1'
#
loop_
_entity.id
_entity.type
_entity.pdbx_description
1 polymer ?
#
loop_
_entity_poly.entity_id
_entity_poly.type
_entity_poly.pdbx_seq_one_letter_code
_entity_poly.pdbx_strand_id
1 'polypeptide(L)'
;MNESSKSSAGLVVCPYNLNHQVEPNLFPDHLRTCRLRYCRQSVQTLKLVRCRVNSRHFLPEIEIEFHEKLCEDQIHLQIMTELETEPIPVKIPSSDSSENDEDSDNETTTSVSSGDTDYSTSKDELLRRILDDCDAK
;
A
#
# COMPACT_ATOMS: atom_id res chain seq x y z
N MET A 1 -38.60 1.05 33.35
CA MET A 1 -38.91 1.68 32.05
C MET A 1 -37.74 2.59 31.77
N ASN A 2 -36.75 2.11 31.04
CA ASN A 2 -35.51 2.85 30.81
C ASN A 2 -35.56 3.26 29.35
N GLU A 3 -36.07 4.47 29.11
CA GLU A 3 -36.01 5.10 27.81
C GLU A 3 -34.54 5.39 27.51
N SER A 4 -33.95 4.56 26.66
CA SER A 4 -32.64 4.81 26.07
C SER A 4 -32.75 6.08 25.25
N SER A 5 -32.31 7.19 25.85
CA SER A 5 -32.04 8.46 25.21
C SER A 5 -31.21 8.21 23.95
N LYS A 6 -31.89 8.13 22.79
CA LYS A 6 -31.26 8.01 21.49
C LYS A 6 -30.59 9.35 21.23
N SER A 7 -29.32 9.46 21.58
CA SER A 7 -28.49 10.60 21.20
C SER A 7 -28.56 10.71 19.69
N SER A 8 -29.07 11.83 19.19
CA SER A 8 -29.06 12.17 17.77
C SER A 8 -27.62 12.47 17.36
N ALA A 9 -26.79 11.43 17.29
CA ALA A 9 -25.47 11.52 16.70
C ALA A 9 -25.67 11.89 15.22
N GLY A 10 -25.08 13.01 14.80
CA GLY A 10 -25.23 13.52 13.44
C GLY A 10 -24.95 12.44 12.39
N LEU A 11 -25.77 12.41 11.34
CA LEU A 11 -25.57 11.48 10.23
C LEU A 11 -24.25 11.78 9.52
N VAL A 12 -23.51 10.74 9.17
CA VAL A 12 -22.26 10.83 8.41
C VAL A 12 -22.55 10.58 6.94
N VAL A 13 -21.97 11.41 6.06
CA VAL A 13 -22.09 11.27 4.61
C VAL A 13 -21.09 10.23 4.11
N CYS A 14 -21.54 9.32 3.25
CA CYS A 14 -20.67 8.29 2.67
C CYS A 14 -19.71 8.88 1.63
N PRO A 15 -18.40 8.55 1.67
CA PRO A 15 -17.41 9.03 0.70
C PRO A 15 -17.66 8.46 -0.71
N TYR A 16 -18.33 7.32 -0.83
CA TYR A 16 -18.64 6.68 -2.10
C TYR A 16 -19.91 7.21 -2.78
N ASN A 17 -20.83 7.82 -2.00
CA ASN A 17 -22.07 8.38 -2.52
C ASN A 17 -22.61 9.45 -1.57
N LEU A 18 -22.59 10.72 -2.02
CA LEU A 18 -23.04 11.86 -1.23
C LEU A 18 -24.53 11.81 -0.86
N ASN A 19 -25.33 10.99 -1.56
CA ASN A 19 -26.74 10.79 -1.24
C ASN A 19 -26.95 9.85 -0.04
N HIS A 20 -25.92 9.13 0.40
CA HIS A 20 -26.03 8.26 1.56
C HIS A 20 -25.66 9.02 2.83
N GLN A 21 -26.64 9.14 3.73
CA GLN A 21 -26.45 9.63 5.10
C GLN A 21 -26.70 8.47 6.06
N VAL A 22 -25.73 8.19 6.93
CA VAL A 22 -25.68 6.96 7.73
C VAL A 22 -25.43 7.29 9.20
N GLU A 23 -26.12 6.60 10.11
CA GLU A 23 -25.82 6.71 11.54
C GLU A 23 -24.36 6.28 11.80
N PRO A 24 -23.59 6.98 12.64
CA PRO A 24 -22.18 6.64 12.91
C PRO A 24 -21.96 5.18 13.30
N ASN A 25 -22.89 4.59 14.06
CA ASN A 25 -22.83 3.20 14.51
C ASN A 25 -22.91 2.18 13.35
N LEU A 26 -23.58 2.54 12.26
CA LEU A 26 -23.77 1.68 11.08
C LEU A 26 -22.78 2.01 9.95
N PHE A 27 -22.03 3.10 10.09
CA PHE A 27 -21.11 3.59 9.08
C PHE A 27 -20.04 2.56 8.66
N PRO A 28 -19.42 1.77 9.57
CA PRO A 28 -18.43 0.76 9.18
C PRO A 28 -19.01 -0.32 8.26
N ASP A 29 -20.21 -0.82 8.59
CA ASP A 29 -20.91 -1.83 7.79
C ASP A 29 -21.35 -1.27 6.44
N HIS A 30 -21.84 -0.04 6.45
CA HIS A 30 -22.19 0.69 5.24
C HIS A 30 -20.98 0.90 4.32
N LEU A 31 -19.83 1.31 4.88
CA LEU A 31 -18.62 1.59 4.12
C LEU A 31 -18.14 0.33 3.39
N ARG A 32 -18.15 -0.83 4.05
CA ARG A 32 -17.77 -2.12 3.44
C ARG A 32 -18.60 -2.45 2.20
N THR A 33 -19.91 -2.30 2.30
CA THR A 33 -20.83 -2.62 1.20
C THR A 33 -20.74 -1.61 0.05
N CYS A 34 -20.65 -0.31 0.37
CA CYS A 34 -20.50 0.74 -0.64
C CYS A 34 -19.16 0.67 -1.36
N ARG A 35 -18.07 0.40 -0.64
CA ARG A 35 -16.75 0.16 -1.22
C ARG A 35 -16.78 -1.01 -2.20
N LEU A 36 -17.37 -2.14 -1.81
CA LEU A 36 -17.47 -3.31 -2.69
C LEU A 36 -18.25 -2.99 -3.98
N ARG A 37 -19.37 -2.27 -3.86
CA ARG A 37 -20.15 -1.81 -5.02
C ARG A 37 -19.31 -0.90 -5.91
N TYR A 38 -18.64 0.09 -5.33
CA TYR A 38 -17.79 1.02 -6.06
C TYR A 38 -16.72 0.27 -6.85
N CYS A 39 -15.94 -0.59 -6.17
CA CYS A 39 -14.88 -1.37 -6.83
C CYS A 39 -15.40 -2.22 -7.99
N ARG A 40 -16.61 -2.79 -7.88
CA ARG A 40 -17.24 -3.56 -8.97
C ARG A 40 -17.70 -2.69 -10.13
N GLN A 41 -18.19 -1.49 -9.86
CA GLN A 41 -18.68 -0.57 -10.90
C GLN A 41 -17.51 0.12 -11.61
N SER A 42 -16.44 0.42 -10.88
CA SER A 42 -15.32 1.23 -11.33
C SER A 42 -14.09 0.40 -11.67
N VAL A 43 -14.20 -0.91 -11.98
CA VAL A 43 -13.03 -1.80 -12.17
C VAL A 43 -11.99 -1.22 -13.13
N GLN A 44 -12.43 -0.56 -14.21
CA GLN A 44 -11.56 0.01 -15.24
C GLN A 44 -10.95 1.37 -14.85
N THR A 45 -11.57 2.09 -13.92
CA THR A 45 -11.18 3.45 -13.49
C THR A 45 -10.75 3.50 -12.02
N LEU A 46 -10.69 2.34 -11.35
CA LEU A 46 -10.39 2.22 -9.94
C LEU A 46 -8.90 2.53 -9.73
N LYS A 47 -8.63 3.68 -9.13
CA LYS A 47 -7.29 4.04 -8.70
C LYS A 47 -7.11 3.70 -7.23
N LEU A 48 -6.21 2.76 -6.96
CA LEU A 48 -5.76 2.45 -5.61
C LEU A 48 -4.55 3.32 -5.29
N VAL A 49 -4.57 3.94 -4.12
CA VAL A 49 -3.48 4.75 -3.58
C VAL A 49 -2.97 4.11 -2.29
N ARG A 50 -1.68 4.30 -2.05
CA ARG A 50 -1.01 3.82 -0.85
C ARG A 50 -1.22 4.84 0.27
N CYS A 51 -1.64 4.38 1.45
CA CYS A 51 -1.78 5.24 2.62
C CYS A 51 -0.40 5.79 3.05
N ARG A 52 -0.36 7.09 3.37
CA ARG A 52 0.87 7.75 3.86
C ARG A 52 1.22 7.36 5.30
N VAL A 53 0.21 7.01 6.09
CA VAL A 53 0.38 6.62 7.50
C VAL A 53 0.81 5.16 7.62
N ASN A 54 0.19 4.22 6.90
CA ASN A 54 0.68 2.84 6.84
C ASN A 54 0.84 2.41 5.40
N SER A 55 2.09 2.23 5.03
CA SER A 55 2.48 1.86 3.68
C SER A 55 1.97 0.47 3.25
N ARG A 56 1.47 -0.37 4.16
CA ARG A 56 0.84 -1.66 3.83
C ARG A 56 -0.60 -1.52 3.34
N HIS A 57 -1.25 -0.38 3.57
CA HIS A 57 -2.65 -0.16 3.20
C HIS A 57 -2.78 0.39 1.77
N PHE A 58 -3.55 -0.32 0.94
CA PHE A 58 -3.98 0.13 -0.38
C PHE A 58 -5.50 0.33 -0.39
N LEU A 59 -5.94 1.54 -0.72
CA LEU A 59 -7.33 1.98 -0.62
C LEU A 59 -7.72 2.73 -1.88
N PRO A 60 -9.00 2.77 -2.26
CA PRO A 60 -9.46 3.65 -3.34
C PRO A 60 -9.13 5.11 -3.03
N GLU A 61 -8.74 5.88 -4.05
CA GLU A 61 -8.34 7.30 -3.91
C GLU A 61 -9.37 8.13 -3.15
N ILE A 62 -10.66 7.88 -3.37
CA ILE A 62 -11.76 8.59 -2.70
C ILE A 62 -11.87 8.31 -1.20
N GLU A 63 -11.29 7.20 -0.70
CA GLU A 63 -11.32 6.83 0.71
C GLU A 63 -10.09 7.36 1.46
N ILE A 64 -9.04 7.80 0.76
CA ILE A 64 -7.74 8.08 1.37
C ILE A 64 -7.79 9.21 2.41
N GLU A 65 -8.48 10.31 2.09
CA GLU A 65 -8.59 11.47 2.98
C GLU A 65 -9.36 11.15 4.27
N PHE A 66 -10.31 10.23 4.19
CA PHE A 66 -11.06 9.78 5.34
C PHE A 66 -10.25 8.78 6.17
N HIS A 67 -9.63 7.81 5.49
CA HIS A 67 -8.82 6.78 6.13
C HIS A 67 -7.63 7.38 6.88
N GLU A 68 -6.89 8.31 6.29
CA GLU A 68 -5.70 8.89 6.92
C GLU A 68 -5.99 9.60 8.25
N LYS A 69 -7.22 10.11 8.45
CA LYS A 69 -7.65 10.73 9.72
C LYS A 69 -7.90 9.70 10.84
N LEU A 70 -8.20 8.46 10.48
CA LEU A 70 -8.55 7.36 11.39
C LEU A 70 -7.55 6.20 11.31
N CYS A 71 -6.45 6.36 10.58
CA CYS A 71 -5.46 5.32 10.37
C CYS A 71 -4.62 5.15 11.63
N GLU A 72 -5.17 4.46 12.62
CA GLU A 72 -4.49 4.09 13.86
C GLU A 72 -3.69 2.81 13.64
N ASP A 73 -2.54 2.92 12.97
CA ASP A 73 -1.55 1.85 13.06
C ASP A 73 -0.60 2.16 14.22
N GLN A 74 -1.03 1.76 15.42
CA GLN A 74 -0.30 1.95 16.67
C GLN A 74 1.13 1.37 16.58
N ILE A 75 1.31 0.28 15.85
CA ILE A 75 2.61 -0.36 15.63
C ILE A 75 3.46 0.49 14.69
N HIS A 76 2.87 1.02 13.60
CA HIS A 76 3.58 1.94 12.71
C HIS A 76 4.01 3.22 13.44
N LEU A 77 3.11 3.83 14.23
CA LEU A 77 3.41 4.99 15.07
C LEU A 77 4.55 4.72 16.05
N GLN A 78 4.54 3.54 16.69
CA GLN A 78 5.58 3.14 17.62
C GLN A 78 6.93 2.93 16.92
N ILE A 79 6.95 2.21 15.79
CA ILE A 79 8.16 2.00 14.98
C ILE A 79 8.70 3.34 14.47
N MET A 80 7.85 4.23 13.95
CA MET A 80 8.27 5.54 13.47
C MET A 80 8.89 6.39 14.59
N THR A 81 8.25 6.44 15.76
CA THR A 81 8.79 7.14 16.94
C THR A 81 10.14 6.57 17.37
N GLU A 82 10.32 5.25 17.32
CA GLU A 82 11.57 4.60 17.70
C GLU A 82 12.69 4.79 16.67
N LEU A 83 12.32 4.97 15.39
CA LEU A 83 13.24 5.24 14.29
C LEU A 83 13.53 6.73 14.07
N GLU A 84 12.83 7.64 14.75
CA GLU A 84 13.11 9.07 14.71
C GLU A 84 14.51 9.33 15.28
N THR A 85 15.43 9.69 14.39
CA THR A 85 16.80 10.06 14.72
C THR A 85 17.02 11.53 14.38
N GLU A 86 17.88 12.22 15.16
CA GLU A 86 18.24 13.60 14.84
C GLU A 86 18.88 13.66 13.45
N PRO A 87 18.54 14.68 12.62
CA PRO A 87 19.08 14.81 11.28
C PRO A 87 20.60 14.95 11.35
N ILE A 88 21.32 13.94 10.83
CA ILE A 88 22.78 13.94 10.78
C ILE A 88 23.23 15.05 9.82
N PRO A 89 24.05 16.03 10.26
CA PRO A 89 24.58 17.06 9.38
C PRO A 89 25.47 16.42 8.32
N VAL A 90 24.98 16.30 7.09
CA VAL A 90 25.78 15.81 5.97
C VAL A 90 26.60 16.98 5.44
N LYS A 91 27.93 16.91 5.62
CA LYS A 91 28.87 17.83 4.94
C LYS A 91 28.88 17.44 3.47
N ILE A 92 28.11 18.15 2.65
CA ILE A 92 28.09 17.95 1.20
C ILE A 92 29.40 18.54 0.67
N PRO A 93 30.33 17.73 0.11
CA PRO A 93 31.47 18.28 -0.60
C PRO A 93 30.92 19.05 -1.81
N SER A 94 31.30 20.31 -1.96
CA SER A 94 31.00 21.04 -3.20
C SER A 94 31.78 20.38 -4.33
N SER A 95 31.06 19.69 -5.22
CA SER A 95 31.62 19.21 -6.48
C SER A 95 31.83 20.42 -7.38
N ASP A 96 33.01 21.04 -7.30
CA ASP A 96 33.53 21.87 -8.38
C ASP A 96 34.18 20.92 -9.39
N SER A 97 33.45 20.60 -10.45
CA SER A 97 33.93 19.72 -11.51
C SER A 97 34.85 20.50 -12.43
N SER A 98 36.16 20.43 -12.20
CA SER A 98 37.13 20.69 -13.26
C SER A 98 37.26 19.43 -14.13
N GLU A 99 36.81 19.55 -15.38
CA GLU A 99 36.93 18.57 -16.45
C GLU A 99 38.41 18.22 -16.67
N ASN A 100 38.75 16.93 -16.65
CA ASN A 100 39.92 16.38 -17.32
C ASN A 100 39.58 14.94 -17.74
N ASP A 101 39.51 14.74 -19.06
CA ASP A 101 39.31 13.45 -19.71
C ASP A 101 40.62 12.66 -19.71
N GLU A 102 40.68 11.52 -19.02
CA GLU A 102 41.69 10.49 -19.28
C GLU A 102 41.05 9.09 -19.21
N ASP A 103 40.87 8.48 -20.38
CA ASP A 103 40.47 7.10 -20.61
C ASP A 103 41.44 6.12 -19.92
N SER A 104 40.90 5.17 -19.15
CA SER A 104 41.64 3.96 -18.77
C SER A 104 40.68 2.80 -18.52
N ASP A 105 40.39 2.06 -19.60
CA ASP A 105 39.74 0.76 -19.56
C ASP A 105 40.59 -0.27 -18.81
N ASN A 106 40.09 -0.82 -17.69
CA ASN A 106 40.52 -2.11 -17.18
C ASN A 106 39.48 -2.73 -16.22
N GLU A 107 38.70 -3.63 -16.79
CA GLU A 107 37.88 -4.71 -16.23
C GLU A 107 38.34 -5.32 -14.89
N THR A 108 37.73 -4.90 -13.79
CA THR A 108 37.75 -5.71 -12.55
C THR A 108 36.62 -6.73 -12.62
N THR A 109 36.92 -7.95 -13.04
CA THR A 109 35.97 -9.07 -13.01
C THR A 109 35.76 -9.52 -11.57
N THR A 110 34.73 -8.98 -10.91
CA THR A 110 34.27 -9.49 -9.61
C THR A 110 33.52 -10.79 -9.86
N SER A 111 34.19 -11.92 -9.65
CA SER A 111 33.57 -13.25 -9.70
C SER A 111 32.55 -13.41 -8.58
N VAL A 112 31.26 -13.32 -8.92
CA VAL A 112 30.18 -13.76 -8.02
C VAL A 112 30.07 -15.29 -8.12
N SER A 113 30.28 -15.98 -7.01
CA SER A 113 29.99 -17.41 -6.93
C SER A 113 28.48 -17.59 -6.85
N SER A 114 27.85 -17.87 -7.98
CA SER A 114 26.49 -18.40 -8.04
C SER A 114 26.49 -19.72 -7.27
N GLY A 115 25.84 -19.76 -6.11
CA GLY A 115 25.48 -21.03 -5.50
C GLY A 115 24.47 -21.71 -6.41
N ASP A 116 24.79 -22.91 -6.89
CA ASP A 116 23.87 -23.76 -7.62
C ASP A 116 22.67 -24.04 -6.71
N THR A 117 21.54 -23.41 -7.03
CA THR A 117 20.25 -23.95 -6.65
C THR A 117 19.61 -24.39 -7.96
N ASP A 118 19.39 -25.68 -8.09
CA ASP A 118 18.89 -26.37 -9.28
C ASP A 118 17.41 -26.06 -9.55
N TYR A 119 16.95 -24.86 -9.19
CA TYR A 119 15.60 -24.40 -9.46
C TYR A 119 15.49 -23.91 -10.92
N SER A 120 15.76 -24.82 -11.85
CA SER A 120 15.33 -24.68 -13.24
C SER A 120 14.03 -25.44 -13.42
N THR A 121 12.94 -24.94 -12.82
CA THR A 121 11.62 -25.29 -13.34
C THR A 121 11.45 -24.51 -14.64
N SER A 122 11.73 -25.15 -15.77
CA SER A 122 11.44 -24.58 -17.08
C SER A 122 10.00 -24.08 -17.10
N LYS A 123 9.78 -22.93 -17.74
CA LYS A 123 8.47 -22.28 -17.87
C LYS A 123 7.36 -23.26 -18.30
N ASP A 124 7.71 -24.27 -19.10
CA ASP A 124 6.80 -25.31 -19.56
C ASP A 124 6.33 -26.26 -18.44
N GLU A 125 7.15 -26.51 -17.42
CA GLU A 125 6.78 -27.37 -16.29
C GLU A 125 5.86 -26.67 -15.29
N LEU A 126 6.06 -25.36 -15.08
CA LEU A 126 5.12 -24.53 -14.33
C LEU A 126 3.76 -24.46 -15.03
N LEU A 127 3.74 -24.35 -16.36
CA LEU A 127 2.49 -24.33 -17.12
C LEU A 127 1.74 -25.67 -17.05
N ARG A 128 2.44 -26.81 -17.07
CA ARG A 128 1.78 -28.13 -16.90
C ARG A 128 1.12 -28.28 -15.54
N ARG A 129 1.81 -27.91 -14.45
CA ARG A 129 1.23 -28.00 -13.09
C ARG A 129 -0.04 -27.17 -12.93
N ILE A 130 -0.10 -25.98 -13.53
CA ILE A 130 -1.27 -25.11 -13.46
C ILE A 130 -2.46 -25.68 -14.24
N LEU A 131 -2.20 -26.40 -15.32
CA LEU A 131 -3.23 -27.01 -16.16
C LEU A 131 -3.75 -28.34 -15.60
N ASP A 132 -2.87 -29.15 -14.99
CA ASP A 132 -3.23 -30.43 -14.38
C ASP A 132 -4.14 -30.26 -13.14
N ASP A 133 -4.04 -29.12 -12.43
CA ASP A 133 -4.92 -28.79 -11.31
C ASP A 133 -6.36 -28.39 -11.74
N CYS A 134 -6.64 -28.31 -13.05
CA CYS A 134 -7.97 -27.99 -13.57
C CYS A 134 -8.86 -29.21 -13.87
N ASP A 135 -8.32 -30.43 -13.93
CA ASP A 135 -9.06 -31.65 -14.34
C ASP A 135 -9.23 -32.68 -13.20
N ALA A 136 -9.36 -32.22 -11.96
CA ALA A 136 -9.85 -33.04 -10.85
C ALA A 136 -11.27 -32.63 -10.45
N LYS A 137 -12.26 -33.01 -11.27
CA LYS A 137 -13.66 -33.14 -10.84
C LYS A 137 -14.35 -34.34 -11.48
#